data_AF-A0A8S3F8A3-F1
#
_entry.id   AF-A0A8S3F8A3-F1
#
_cell.length_a   1.000
_cell.length_b   1.000
_cell.length_c   1.000
_cell.angle_alpha   90.00
_cell.angle_beta   90.00
_cell.angle_gamma   90.00
#
_symmetry.space_group_name_H-M   'P 1'
#
loop_
_entity.id
_entity.type
_entity.pdbx_description
1 polymer ?
#
loop_
_entity_poly.entity_id
_entity_poly.type
_entity_poly.pdbx_seq_one_letter_code
_entity_poly.pdbx_strand_id
1 'polypeptide(L)'
;MRRVSIRLIVSAIALSVCFFVLMFIVNNVNDHTDHLELPPYKCECPLVVEHGLKAEKFGVPKIEAPFTSKIHTSSNNTQTVPPLPICKPVNKSEPVQRAIIIYYPHHQSEYFFPEVRWLYRSWAEMLRDQPPTWRTDFLIFSYNLSTEFRRLGCVNRIRKTKDEPSACRLFLYVPIQFRVKAVVENNYQHAFDHIKDLPKTTNQNIEEIVTLPKTNDPMIYDARRSENLYMHLRTYGYIDSINTIFEGYHTFKMYDFVLRTDIDVFIYRHFGKYIPANCTLITGGGGYGTDFNRRKLRRIARDMDFAHVGLSGMGSTWYGSAYDGYLVANQTLNGMLWLAQYEFATPERESKLGTLMWPEW
;
A
#
# COMPACT_ATOMS: atom_id res chain seq x y z
N MET A 1 -37.27 57.24 -12.03
CA MET A 1 -35.83 56.92 -12.13
C MET A 1 -35.47 55.88 -11.07
N ARG A 2 -35.32 54.59 -11.46
CA ARG A 2 -34.94 53.51 -10.53
C ARG A 2 -33.43 53.52 -10.33
N ARG A 3 -32.97 53.65 -9.09
CA ARG A 3 -31.55 53.60 -8.71
C ARG A 3 -31.02 52.19 -8.98
N VAL A 4 -30.21 52.03 -10.02
CA VAL A 4 -29.46 50.80 -10.27
C VAL A 4 -28.37 50.70 -9.20
N SER A 5 -28.33 49.58 -8.49
CA SER A 5 -27.33 49.32 -7.45
C SER A 5 -25.95 49.21 -8.07
N ILE A 6 -24.99 49.99 -7.57
CA ILE A 6 -23.58 49.96 -7.98
C ILE A 6 -23.00 48.53 -7.87
N ARG A 7 -23.49 47.71 -6.92
CA ARG A 7 -23.08 46.30 -6.78
C ARG A 7 -23.43 45.44 -8.00
N LEU A 8 -24.54 45.73 -8.67
CA LEU A 8 -24.96 45.02 -9.88
C LEU A 8 -24.06 45.37 -11.07
N ILE A 9 -23.63 46.63 -11.17
CA ILE A 9 -22.71 47.10 -12.21
C ILE A 9 -21.33 46.48 -12.00
N VAL A 10 -20.83 46.47 -10.77
CA VAL A 10 -19.52 45.86 -10.45
C VAL A 10 -19.53 44.35 -10.71
N SER A 11 -20.62 43.66 -10.39
CA SER A 11 -20.75 42.22 -10.65
C SER A 11 -20.80 41.91 -12.16
N ALA A 12 -21.48 42.74 -12.94
CA ALA A 12 -21.54 42.60 -14.40
C ALA A 12 -20.18 42.86 -15.07
N ILE A 13 -19.41 43.84 -14.58
CA ILE A 13 -18.05 44.11 -15.06
C ILE A 13 -17.12 42.94 -14.72
N ALA A 14 -17.17 42.39 -13.50
CA ALA A 14 -16.34 41.26 -13.10
C ALA A 14 -16.61 39.99 -13.95
N LEU A 15 -17.89 39.72 -14.26
CA LEU A 15 -18.28 38.62 -15.14
C LEU A 15 -17.80 38.83 -16.57
N SER A 16 -17.89 40.05 -17.09
CA SER A 16 -17.39 40.41 -18.42
C SER A 16 -15.87 40.21 -18.52
N VAL A 17 -15.11 40.70 -17.53
CA VAL A 17 -13.65 40.52 -17.49
C VAL A 17 -13.27 39.04 -17.41
N CYS A 18 -13.94 38.24 -16.57
CA CYS A 18 -13.69 36.79 -16.51
C CYS A 18 -13.96 36.11 -17.87
N PHE A 19 -15.03 36.49 -18.56
CA PHE A 19 -15.36 35.92 -19.87
C PHE A 19 -14.30 36.25 -20.94
N PHE A 20 -13.81 37.50 -20.98
CA PHE A 20 -12.76 37.88 -21.92
C PHE A 20 -11.42 37.21 -21.63
N VAL A 21 -11.05 37.05 -20.35
CA VAL A 21 -9.83 36.31 -19.96
C VAL A 21 -9.94 34.83 -20.35
N LEU A 22 -11.11 34.20 -20.15
CA LEU A 22 -11.31 32.80 -20.53
C LEU A 22 -11.22 32.61 -22.05
N MET A 23 -11.84 33.52 -22.83
CA MET A 23 -11.75 33.48 -24.30
C MET A 23 -10.32 33.72 -24.80
N PHE A 24 -9.55 34.59 -24.15
CA PHE A 24 -8.14 34.81 -24.50
C PHE A 24 -7.27 33.58 -24.22
N ILE A 25 -7.53 32.85 -23.12
CA ILE A 25 -6.81 31.60 -22.82
C ILE A 25 -7.19 30.52 -23.84
N VAL A 26 -8.47 30.34 -24.15
CA VAL A 26 -8.92 29.32 -25.12
C VAL A 26 -8.35 29.58 -26.51
N ASN A 27 -8.27 30.84 -26.94
CA ASN A 27 -7.72 31.19 -28.25
C ASN A 27 -6.20 31.04 -28.32
N ASN A 28 -5.46 31.19 -27.22
CA ASN A 28 -4.00 31.01 -27.21
C ASN A 28 -3.55 29.56 -26.99
N VAL A 29 -4.43 28.67 -26.50
CA VAL A 29 -4.07 27.25 -26.30
C VAL A 29 -4.23 26.42 -27.58
N ASN A 30 -4.96 26.90 -28.58
CA ASN A 30 -5.18 26.18 -29.84
C ASN A 30 -4.16 26.48 -30.97
N ASP A 31 -3.15 27.32 -30.74
CA ASP A 31 -2.21 27.74 -31.80
C ASP A 31 -0.87 26.95 -31.83
N HIS A 32 -0.78 25.83 -31.09
CA HIS A 32 0.40 24.96 -31.07
C HIS A 32 0.06 23.47 -31.23
N THR A 33 -0.71 23.14 -32.27
CA THR A 33 -0.70 21.78 -32.84
C THR A 33 -0.01 21.84 -34.21
N ASP A 34 1.31 22.05 -34.19
CA ASP A 34 2.14 21.69 -35.33
C ASP A 34 2.25 20.16 -35.36
N HIS A 35 1.71 19.59 -36.43
CA HIS A 35 1.89 18.19 -36.79
C HIS A 35 3.37 17.92 -37.05
N LEU A 36 4.09 17.42 -36.05
CA LEU A 36 5.37 16.74 -36.28
C LEU A 36 5.07 15.37 -36.91
N GLU A 37 5.04 15.33 -38.25
CA GLU A 37 5.19 14.08 -38.99
C GLU A 37 6.59 13.51 -38.72
N LEU A 38 6.68 12.54 -37.83
CA LEU A 38 7.89 11.74 -37.67
C LEU A 38 8.08 10.87 -38.92
N PRO A 39 9.26 10.84 -39.54
CA PRO A 39 9.51 9.99 -40.70
C PRO A 39 9.42 8.50 -40.30
N PRO A 40 9.00 7.62 -41.22
CA PRO A 40 8.85 6.20 -40.93
C PRO A 40 10.20 5.59 -40.54
N TYR A 41 10.30 5.11 -39.30
CA TYR A 41 11.43 4.30 -38.86
C TYR A 41 11.43 2.98 -39.63
N LYS A 42 12.25 2.89 -40.68
CA LYS A 42 12.70 1.61 -41.25
C LYS A 42 13.73 1.02 -40.30
N CYS A 43 13.29 0.13 -39.42
CA CYS A 43 14.20 -0.78 -38.73
C CYS A 43 14.72 -1.81 -39.74
N GLU A 44 15.88 -1.55 -40.34
CA GLU A 44 16.67 -2.61 -40.96
C GLU A 44 17.32 -3.41 -39.82
N CYS A 45 16.70 -4.54 -39.46
CA CYS A 45 17.38 -5.54 -38.64
C CYS A 45 18.59 -6.06 -39.44
N PRO A 46 19.82 -6.02 -38.91
CA PRO A 46 20.92 -6.70 -39.56
C PRO A 46 20.60 -8.21 -39.58
N LEU A 47 20.53 -8.76 -40.78
CA LEU A 47 20.53 -10.20 -41.01
C LEU A 47 21.73 -10.79 -40.26
N VAL A 48 21.44 -11.69 -39.32
CA VAL A 48 22.45 -12.48 -38.62
C VAL A 48 23.16 -13.33 -39.66
N VAL A 49 24.39 -12.92 -40.01
CA VAL A 49 25.34 -13.77 -40.70
C VAL A 49 25.73 -14.87 -39.73
N GLU A 50 25.42 -16.13 -40.09
CA GLU A 50 25.92 -17.32 -39.39
C GLU A 50 27.45 -17.37 -39.50
N HIS A 51 28.14 -16.76 -38.54
CA HIS A 51 29.50 -17.14 -38.23
C HIS A 51 29.48 -18.16 -37.12
N GLY A 52 29.80 -19.41 -37.50
CA GLY A 52 29.96 -20.54 -36.60
C GLY A 52 30.95 -20.23 -35.49
N LEU A 53 30.41 -19.90 -34.31
CA LEU A 53 31.15 -19.89 -33.05
C LEU A 53 30.96 -21.25 -32.39
N LYS A 54 32.06 -21.99 -32.29
CA LYS A 54 32.16 -23.22 -31.51
C LYS A 54 31.70 -22.92 -30.08
N ALA A 55 30.72 -23.70 -29.61
CA ALA A 55 30.27 -23.67 -28.23
C ALA A 55 31.37 -24.19 -27.31
N GLU A 56 32.17 -23.29 -26.73
CA GLU A 56 32.84 -23.59 -25.47
C GLU A 56 31.77 -23.63 -24.38
N LYS A 57 31.66 -24.80 -23.74
CA LYS A 57 30.84 -25.02 -22.55
C LYS A 57 31.40 -24.17 -21.41
N PHE A 58 30.95 -22.92 -21.30
CA PHE A 58 31.06 -22.18 -20.06
C PHE A 58 30.01 -22.74 -19.10
N GLY A 59 30.48 -23.57 -18.17
CA GLY A 59 29.69 -23.97 -17.02
C GLY A 59 29.30 -22.72 -16.24
N VAL A 60 28.02 -22.33 -16.31
CA VAL A 60 27.44 -21.34 -15.41
C VAL A 60 27.58 -21.92 -14.00
N PRO A 61 28.30 -21.27 -13.07
CA PRO A 61 28.31 -21.71 -11.69
C PRO A 61 26.87 -21.70 -11.20
N LYS A 62 26.42 -22.80 -10.61
CA LYS A 62 25.15 -22.88 -9.90
C LYS A 62 25.26 -21.90 -8.72
N ILE A 63 24.81 -20.66 -8.90
CA ILE A 63 24.77 -19.67 -7.83
C ILE A 63 23.68 -20.15 -6.87
N GLU A 64 24.09 -20.66 -5.73
CA GLU A 64 23.19 -20.96 -4.62
C GLU A 64 22.45 -19.68 -4.24
N ALA A 65 21.11 -19.69 -4.33
CA ALA A 65 20.30 -18.59 -3.87
C ALA A 65 20.59 -18.34 -2.36
N PRO A 66 20.80 -17.09 -1.91
CA PRO A 66 21.10 -16.78 -0.51
C PRO A 66 19.88 -16.87 0.43
N PHE A 67 18.86 -17.64 0.03
CA PHE A 67 17.66 -17.95 0.79
C PHE A 67 17.53 -19.47 0.96
N THR A 68 18.56 -20.10 1.51
CA THR A 68 18.32 -21.17 2.47
C THR A 68 18.33 -20.51 3.84
N SER A 69 17.16 -20.42 4.48
CA SER A 69 17.16 -20.34 5.93
C SER A 69 17.91 -21.59 6.41
N LYS A 70 19.12 -21.40 6.91
CA LYS A 70 19.75 -22.43 7.74
C LYS A 70 18.84 -22.57 8.95
N ILE A 71 17.91 -23.53 8.86
CA ILE A 71 17.28 -24.14 10.01
C ILE A 71 18.46 -24.73 10.79
N HIS A 72 18.86 -24.05 11.86
CA HIS A 72 19.71 -24.65 12.85
C HIS A 72 18.98 -25.90 13.35
N THR A 73 19.49 -27.07 12.95
CA THR A 73 19.20 -28.33 13.61
C THR A 73 19.82 -28.27 15.01
N SER A 74 19.11 -27.63 15.94
CA SER A 74 19.28 -27.81 17.37
C SER A 74 17.98 -28.35 17.95
N SER A 75 18.01 -29.65 18.25
CA SER A 75 17.12 -30.41 19.15
C SER A 75 15.62 -30.07 19.17
N ASN A 76 14.82 -31.01 18.67
CA ASN A 76 13.47 -31.39 19.13
C ASN A 76 12.70 -30.34 19.95
N ASN A 77 12.29 -29.27 19.29
CA ASN A 77 11.09 -28.56 19.69
C ASN A 77 10.30 -28.29 18.42
N THR A 78 9.32 -29.15 18.16
CA THR A 78 8.20 -28.86 17.28
C THR A 78 7.54 -27.59 17.80
N GLN A 79 8.02 -26.43 17.35
CA GLN A 79 7.23 -25.20 17.39
C GLN A 79 6.07 -25.44 16.43
N THR A 80 5.01 -26.02 16.99
CA THR A 80 3.69 -26.04 16.38
C THR A 80 3.36 -24.60 16.02
N VAL A 81 3.32 -24.30 14.72
CA VAL A 81 2.64 -23.12 14.21
C VAL A 81 1.32 -23.04 14.97
N PRO A 82 1.02 -21.95 15.70
CA PRO A 82 -0.21 -21.85 16.46
C PRO A 82 -1.36 -22.21 15.52
N PRO A 83 -2.22 -23.19 15.88
CA PRO A 83 -3.33 -23.54 15.02
C PRO A 83 -4.10 -22.28 14.70
N LEU A 84 -4.36 -22.05 13.41
CA LEU A 84 -5.20 -20.97 12.92
C LEU A 84 -6.43 -20.89 13.83
N PRO A 85 -6.76 -19.72 14.41
CA PRO A 85 -7.97 -19.60 15.21
C PRO A 85 -9.12 -20.16 14.40
N ILE A 86 -9.78 -21.19 14.93
CA ILE A 86 -10.89 -21.86 14.26
C ILE A 86 -11.95 -20.80 14.05
N CYS A 87 -12.08 -20.37 12.80
CA CYS A 87 -13.12 -19.47 12.41
C CYS A 87 -14.46 -20.19 12.48
N LYS A 88 -15.12 -20.01 13.62
CA LYS A 88 -16.52 -20.37 13.75
C LYS A 88 -17.30 -19.48 12.77
N PRO A 89 -18.30 -20.01 12.05
CA PRO A 89 -19.23 -19.17 11.31
C PRO A 89 -19.80 -18.17 12.32
N VAL A 90 -19.42 -16.90 12.17
CA VAL A 90 -19.83 -15.86 13.10
C VAL A 90 -21.34 -15.75 12.98
N ASN A 91 -22.04 -16.20 14.01
CA ASN A 91 -23.46 -15.94 14.13
C ASN A 91 -23.62 -14.41 14.18
N LYS A 92 -24.50 -13.81 13.37
CA LYS A 92 -24.68 -12.35 13.32
C LYS A 92 -25.01 -11.71 14.68
N SER A 93 -25.38 -12.51 15.68
CA SER A 93 -25.62 -12.11 17.06
C SER A 93 -24.35 -11.96 17.91
N GLU A 94 -23.22 -12.56 17.52
CA GLU A 94 -21.97 -12.46 18.26
C GLU A 94 -21.26 -11.10 18.00
N PRO A 95 -20.56 -10.55 19.01
CA PRO A 95 -19.73 -9.36 18.81
C PRO A 95 -18.58 -9.63 17.83
N VAL A 96 -18.38 -8.71 16.89
CA VAL A 96 -17.32 -8.77 15.88
C VAL A 96 -16.51 -7.49 15.88
N GLN A 97 -15.19 -7.63 15.86
CA GLN A 97 -14.25 -6.54 15.75
C GLN A 97 -13.61 -6.58 14.37
N ARG A 98 -13.71 -5.47 13.64
CA ARG A 98 -13.15 -5.33 12.30
C ARG A 98 -12.29 -4.09 12.21
N ALA A 99 -11.36 -4.10 11.27
CA ALA A 99 -10.59 -2.92 10.90
C ALA A 99 -10.59 -2.72 9.38
N ILE A 100 -10.70 -1.47 8.94
CA ILE A 100 -10.37 -1.05 7.58
C ILE A 100 -9.01 -0.36 7.66
N ILE A 101 -8.04 -0.82 6.87
CA ILE A 101 -6.64 -0.44 6.99
C ILE A 101 -6.18 0.23 5.69
N ILE A 102 -5.58 1.41 5.83
CA ILE A 102 -4.89 2.12 4.76
C ILE A 102 -3.50 2.58 5.19
N TYR A 103 -2.60 2.68 4.22
CA TYR A 103 -1.41 3.52 4.31
C TYR A 103 -1.71 4.89 3.71
N TYR A 104 -1.27 5.97 4.35
CA TYR A 104 -1.43 7.34 3.88
C TYR A 104 -0.07 8.02 3.65
N PRO A 105 0.28 8.34 2.39
CA PRO A 105 1.53 9.01 2.05
C PRO A 105 1.43 10.52 2.34
N HIS A 106 1.67 10.93 3.59
CA HIS A 106 1.47 12.33 4.01
C HIS A 106 2.31 13.38 3.24
N HIS A 107 3.33 12.96 2.48
CA HIS A 107 4.20 13.82 1.67
C HIS A 107 3.52 14.22 0.34
N GLN A 108 2.40 13.55 0.03
CA GLN A 108 1.51 13.83 -1.09
C GLN A 108 0.11 14.17 -0.56
N SER A 109 0.03 14.85 0.59
CA SER A 109 -1.22 15.15 1.28
C SER A 109 -2.19 15.98 0.45
N GLU A 110 -1.70 16.94 -0.34
CA GLU A 110 -2.53 17.75 -1.23
C GLU A 110 -3.35 16.90 -2.21
N TYR A 111 -2.76 15.80 -2.68
CA TYR A 111 -3.40 14.88 -3.61
C TYR A 111 -4.28 13.84 -2.91
N PHE A 112 -3.79 13.19 -1.86
CA PHE A 112 -4.48 12.04 -1.25
C PHE A 112 -5.42 12.38 -0.10
N PHE A 113 -5.32 13.56 0.54
CA PHE A 113 -6.22 13.89 1.64
C PHE A 113 -7.69 14.01 1.22
N PRO A 114 -8.04 14.56 0.04
CA PRO A 114 -9.39 14.46 -0.52
C PRO A 114 -9.90 13.02 -0.58
N GLU A 115 -9.09 12.08 -1.09
CA GLU A 115 -9.45 10.65 -1.17
C GLU A 115 -9.71 10.03 0.21
N VAL A 116 -8.85 10.32 1.19
CA VAL A 116 -9.06 9.88 2.58
C VAL A 116 -10.38 10.41 3.14
N ARG A 117 -10.76 11.66 2.85
CA ARG A 117 -12.04 12.21 3.32
C ARG A 117 -13.24 11.48 2.73
N TRP A 118 -13.17 11.12 1.44
CA TRP A 118 -14.21 10.35 0.77
C TRP A 118 -14.32 8.94 1.35
N LEU A 119 -13.20 8.24 1.51
CA LEU A 119 -13.14 6.93 2.15
C LEU A 119 -13.66 6.98 3.60
N TYR A 120 -13.19 7.93 4.40
CA TYR A 120 -13.65 8.16 5.78
C TYR A 120 -15.17 8.38 5.83
N ARG A 121 -15.73 9.20 4.93
CA ARG A 121 -17.17 9.44 4.86
C ARG A 121 -17.93 8.17 4.50
N SER A 122 -17.44 7.38 3.56
CA SER A 122 -18.08 6.11 3.18
C SER A 122 -18.04 5.07 4.31
N TRP A 123 -16.95 5.03 5.09
CA TRP A 123 -16.86 4.24 6.31
C TRP A 123 -17.90 4.71 7.34
N ALA A 124 -18.00 6.01 7.61
CA ALA A 124 -18.98 6.56 8.53
C ALA A 124 -20.44 6.26 8.11
N GLU A 125 -20.73 6.28 6.80
CA GLU A 125 -22.03 5.87 6.26
C GLU A 125 -22.28 4.36 6.42
N MET A 126 -21.26 3.53 6.16
CA MET A 126 -21.31 2.08 6.37
C MET A 126 -21.57 1.71 7.84
N LEU A 127 -21.03 2.48 8.81
CA LEU A 127 -21.27 2.25 10.24
C LEU A 127 -22.75 2.36 10.61
N ARG A 128 -23.56 3.12 9.87
CA ARG A 128 -25.01 3.25 10.16
C ARG A 128 -25.77 1.94 9.97
N ASP A 129 -25.20 1.03 9.18
CA ASP A 129 -25.78 -0.27 8.87
C ASP A 129 -25.10 -1.43 9.60
N GLN A 130 -24.03 -1.17 10.35
CA GLN A 130 -23.38 -2.24 11.09
C GLN A 130 -24.29 -2.74 12.21
N PRO A 131 -24.30 -4.05 12.51
CA PRO A 131 -25.00 -4.59 13.67
C PRO A 131 -24.55 -3.92 14.99
N PRO A 132 -25.43 -3.74 15.99
CA PRO A 132 -25.09 -3.04 17.23
C PRO A 132 -23.95 -3.66 18.05
N THR A 133 -23.72 -4.96 17.90
CA THR A 133 -22.63 -5.70 18.57
C THR A 133 -21.31 -5.66 17.79
N TRP A 134 -21.30 -5.12 16.57
CA TRP A 134 -20.12 -5.05 15.72
C TRP A 134 -19.39 -3.73 15.93
N ARG A 135 -18.06 -3.76 15.76
CA ARG A 135 -17.18 -2.59 15.78
C ARG A 135 -16.27 -2.63 14.57
N THR A 136 -16.15 -1.52 13.86
CA THR A 136 -15.32 -1.41 12.65
C THR A 136 -14.44 -0.18 12.76
N ASP A 137 -13.19 -0.34 13.20
CA ASP A 137 -12.24 0.76 13.31
C ASP A 137 -11.64 1.11 11.93
N PHE A 138 -11.27 2.36 11.74
CA PHE A 138 -10.58 2.83 10.54
C PHE A 138 -9.12 3.15 10.90
N LEU A 139 -8.20 2.28 10.48
CA LEU A 139 -6.78 2.35 10.84
C LEU A 139 -5.99 3.00 9.71
N ILE A 140 -5.24 4.04 10.05
CA ILE A 140 -4.45 4.82 9.11
C ILE A 140 -3.00 4.77 9.55
N PHE A 141 -2.12 4.28 8.69
CA PHE A 141 -0.68 4.34 8.89
C PHE A 141 -0.09 5.53 8.14
N SER A 142 0.55 6.46 8.84
CA SER A 142 1.07 7.71 8.28
C SER A 142 2.35 8.13 8.99
N TYR A 143 3.24 8.87 8.34
CA TYR A 143 4.45 9.38 9.01
C TYR A 143 4.21 10.61 9.89
N ASN A 144 3.00 11.18 9.89
CA ASN A 144 2.68 12.37 10.66
C ASN A 144 1.28 12.30 11.31
N LEU A 145 1.18 12.83 12.54
CA LEU A 145 -0.06 13.07 13.28
C LEU A 145 -0.67 14.42 12.90
N SER A 146 -1.03 14.57 11.63
CA SER A 146 -1.45 15.86 11.08
C SER A 146 -2.73 16.40 11.73
N THR A 147 -2.88 17.74 11.77
CA THR A 147 -4.05 18.39 12.39
C THR A 147 -5.36 18.03 11.68
N GLU A 148 -5.29 17.66 10.41
CA GLU A 148 -6.40 17.25 9.59
C GLU A 148 -7.02 15.94 10.09
N PHE A 149 -6.21 14.96 10.50
CA PHE A 149 -6.70 13.73 11.12
C PHE A 149 -7.31 13.97 12.50
N ARG A 150 -6.80 14.96 13.25
CA ARG A 150 -7.42 15.37 14.52
C ARG A 150 -8.79 16.00 14.31
N ARG A 151 -8.96 16.79 13.24
CA ARG A 151 -10.26 17.35 12.83
C ARG A 151 -11.25 16.26 12.41
N LEU A 152 -10.76 15.12 11.90
CA LEU A 152 -11.57 13.92 11.66
C LEU A 152 -11.86 13.10 12.93
N GLY A 153 -11.33 13.51 14.10
CA GLY A 153 -11.55 12.80 15.37
C GLY A 153 -10.71 11.52 15.51
N CYS A 154 -9.65 11.35 14.71
CA CYS A 154 -8.77 10.18 14.80
C CYS A 154 -7.93 10.22 16.08
N VAL A 155 -7.78 9.06 16.72
CA VAL A 155 -6.98 8.89 17.95
C VAL A 155 -5.74 8.05 17.68
N ASN A 156 -4.62 8.35 18.34
CA ASN A 156 -3.42 7.52 18.28
C ASN A 156 -3.39 6.60 19.51
N ARG A 157 -4.15 5.51 19.47
CA ARG A 157 -4.09 4.44 20.49
C ARG A 157 -4.69 3.15 19.97
N ILE A 158 -4.10 2.03 20.41
CA ILE A 158 -4.63 0.70 20.17
C ILE A 158 -5.98 0.56 20.91
N ARG A 159 -6.92 -0.16 20.29
CA ARG A 159 -8.19 -0.55 20.90
C ARG A 159 -7.94 -1.37 22.16
N LYS A 160 -8.59 -1.01 23.27
CA LYS A 160 -8.39 -1.70 24.57
C LYS A 160 -9.41 -2.79 24.83
N THR A 161 -10.66 -2.60 24.40
CA THR A 161 -11.77 -3.51 24.70
C THR A 161 -12.63 -3.81 23.46
N LYS A 162 -13.41 -4.88 23.52
CA LYS A 162 -14.35 -5.25 22.45
C LYS A 162 -15.51 -4.25 22.32
N ASP A 163 -15.94 -3.67 23.43
CA ASP A 163 -17.12 -2.80 23.47
C ASP A 163 -16.84 -1.35 23.02
N GLU A 164 -15.57 -0.93 23.03
CA GLU A 164 -15.15 0.41 22.62
C GLU A 164 -15.79 0.78 21.26
N PRO A 165 -16.40 1.97 21.10
CA PRO A 165 -17.03 2.36 19.84
C PRO A 165 -16.09 2.29 18.65
N SER A 166 -16.66 2.18 17.45
CA SER A 166 -15.88 2.26 16.20
C SER A 166 -15.16 3.62 16.14
N ALA A 167 -13.86 3.62 15.88
CA ALA A 167 -13.06 4.83 15.89
C ALA A 167 -12.08 4.89 14.72
N CYS A 168 -11.78 6.10 14.27
CA CYS A 168 -10.60 6.33 13.44
C CYS A 168 -9.35 6.29 14.32
N ARG A 169 -8.35 5.52 13.90
CA ARG A 169 -7.08 5.37 14.61
C ARG A 169 -5.93 5.66 13.68
N LEU A 170 -5.05 6.55 14.12
CA LEU A 170 -3.87 6.96 13.35
C LEU A 170 -2.65 6.36 14.02
N PHE A 171 -1.78 5.68 13.27
CA PHE A 171 -0.54 5.09 13.75
C PHE A 171 0.64 5.70 13.00
N LEU A 172 1.68 6.05 13.74
CA LEU A 172 2.88 6.60 13.14
C LEU A 172 3.69 5.48 12.47
N TYR A 173 4.03 5.67 11.21
CA TYR A 173 4.75 4.71 10.39
C TYR A 173 5.80 5.43 9.57
N VAL A 174 7.02 4.90 9.51
CA VAL A 174 8.13 5.48 8.72
C VAL A 174 8.20 4.76 7.36
N PRO A 175 7.85 5.45 6.26
CA PRO A 175 7.92 4.93 4.90
C PRO A 175 9.32 4.42 4.55
N ILE A 176 9.40 3.34 3.76
CA ILE A 176 10.68 2.76 3.32
C ILE A 176 11.58 3.82 2.68
N GLN A 177 11.02 4.72 1.87
CA GLN A 177 11.76 5.78 1.19
C GLN A 177 12.48 6.77 2.13
N PHE A 178 11.99 6.93 3.36
CA PHE A 178 12.54 7.84 4.36
C PHE A 178 13.43 7.14 5.39
N ARG A 179 13.59 5.81 5.29
CA ARG A 179 14.57 5.08 6.10
C ARG A 179 15.98 5.43 5.58
N VAL A 180 16.99 5.37 6.42
CA VAL A 180 18.39 5.55 5.99
C VAL A 180 19.16 4.24 6.16
N LYS A 181 20.25 4.05 5.42
CA LYS A 181 21.05 2.82 5.52
C LYS A 181 21.59 2.59 6.95
N ALA A 182 22.07 3.65 7.60
CA ALA A 182 22.50 3.59 9.01
C ALA A 182 21.35 3.32 10.00
N VAL A 183 20.09 3.55 9.59
CA VAL A 183 18.90 3.20 10.37
C VAL A 183 18.71 1.69 10.39
N VAL A 184 19.14 0.99 9.34
CA VAL A 184 19.23 -0.49 9.34
C VAL A 184 20.26 -0.99 10.34
N GLU A 185 21.44 -0.38 10.33
CA GLU A 185 22.59 -0.77 11.14
C GLU A 185 22.38 -0.50 12.65
N ASN A 186 21.57 0.50 12.99
CA ASN A 186 21.29 0.91 14.38
C ASN A 186 19.92 0.41 14.91
N ASN A 187 19.46 -0.77 14.47
CA ASN A 187 18.19 -1.35 14.93
C ASN A 187 16.99 -0.39 14.82
N TYR A 188 17.02 0.53 13.83
CA TYR A 188 15.97 1.49 13.53
C TYR A 188 15.62 2.45 14.67
N GLN A 189 16.45 2.55 15.72
CA GLN A 189 16.29 3.50 16.83
C GLN A 189 16.15 4.94 16.32
N HIS A 190 16.82 5.24 15.21
CA HIS A 190 16.87 6.56 14.58
C HIS A 190 15.82 6.80 13.48
N ALA A 191 15.12 5.78 12.99
CA ALA A 191 14.08 5.95 11.96
C ALA A 191 12.95 6.87 12.47
N PHE A 192 12.80 6.90 13.78
CA PHE A 192 11.83 7.68 14.53
C PHE A 192 12.43 8.93 15.18
N ASP A 193 13.67 9.30 14.92
CA ASP A 193 14.26 10.50 15.55
C ASP A 193 13.53 11.77 15.11
N HIS A 194 13.13 11.86 13.84
CA HIS A 194 12.22 12.92 13.38
C HIS A 194 10.84 12.87 14.07
N ILE A 195 10.39 11.68 14.51
CA ILE A 195 9.16 11.54 15.30
C ILE A 195 9.35 12.05 16.73
N LYS A 196 10.56 11.99 17.28
CA LYS A 196 10.90 12.62 18.58
C LYS A 196 10.90 14.15 18.50
N ASP A 197 10.95 14.74 17.30
CA ASP A 197 10.82 16.19 17.07
C ASP A 197 9.38 16.68 16.81
N LEU A 198 8.46 15.81 16.34
CA LEU A 198 7.01 16.09 16.27
C LEU A 198 6.30 16.55 17.57
N PRO A 199 6.72 16.19 18.80
CA PRO A 199 6.05 16.57 20.04
C PRO A 199 6.22 18.05 20.36
N LYS A 200 7.26 18.71 19.83
CA LYS A 200 7.49 20.16 20.00
C LYS A 200 6.32 20.99 19.49
N THR A 201 5.47 20.44 18.61
CA THR A 201 4.31 21.14 18.04
C THR A 201 2.96 20.67 18.59
N THR A 202 2.91 19.62 19.45
CA THR A 202 1.64 18.91 19.69
C THR A 202 1.22 18.63 21.13
N ASN A 203 1.98 19.01 22.17
CA ASN A 203 1.62 18.81 23.60
C ASN A 203 1.23 17.35 23.98
N GLN A 204 1.60 16.34 23.17
CA GLN A 204 1.30 14.93 23.44
C GLN A 204 2.51 14.24 24.06
N ASN A 205 2.26 13.36 25.03
CA ASN A 205 3.30 12.50 25.60
C ASN A 205 3.75 11.47 24.56
N ILE A 206 5.01 11.52 24.15
CA ILE A 206 5.60 10.67 23.11
C ILE A 206 5.48 9.19 23.45
N GLU A 207 5.56 8.86 24.73
CA GLU A 207 5.53 7.47 25.22
C GLU A 207 4.18 6.79 25.01
N GLU A 208 3.12 7.57 24.84
CA GLU A 208 1.77 7.08 24.54
C GLU A 208 1.54 6.90 23.03
N ILE A 209 2.43 7.46 22.19
CA ILE A 209 2.27 7.43 20.74
C ILE A 209 2.67 6.06 20.20
N VAL A 210 1.73 5.42 19.49
CA VAL A 210 1.95 4.15 18.82
C VAL A 210 2.69 4.40 17.51
N THR A 211 3.95 3.96 17.45
CA THR A 211 4.87 4.03 16.31
C THR A 211 5.19 2.63 15.75
N LEU A 212 5.47 2.56 14.44
CA LEU A 212 5.76 1.32 13.72
C LEU A 212 6.92 1.45 12.72
N PRO A 213 7.79 0.41 12.64
CA PRO A 213 7.82 -0.78 13.49
C PRO A 213 8.30 -0.48 14.92
N LYS A 214 7.82 -1.23 15.92
CA LYS A 214 8.38 -1.18 17.27
C LYS A 214 9.61 -2.10 17.31
N THR A 215 10.80 -1.50 17.34
CA THR A 215 12.11 -2.11 17.00
C THR A 215 12.52 -3.34 17.80
N ASN A 216 11.90 -3.60 18.96
CA ASN A 216 12.34 -4.64 19.89
C ASN A 216 11.54 -5.94 19.81
N ASP A 217 10.61 -6.07 18.86
CA ASP A 217 9.79 -7.27 18.69
C ASP A 217 10.21 -8.02 17.40
N PRO A 218 10.92 -9.15 17.50
CA PRO A 218 11.41 -9.89 16.35
C PRO A 218 10.30 -10.59 15.54
N MET A 219 9.07 -10.71 16.07
CA MET A 219 7.92 -11.17 15.26
C MET A 219 7.34 -10.06 14.39
N ILE A 220 7.47 -8.80 14.85
CA ILE A 220 7.03 -7.61 14.11
C ILE A 220 8.09 -7.19 13.11
N TYR A 221 9.35 -7.37 13.47
CA TYR A 221 10.45 -6.68 12.84
C TYR A 221 11.51 -7.61 12.26
N ASP A 222 11.60 -7.61 10.93
CA ASP A 222 12.63 -8.31 10.17
C ASP A 222 13.63 -7.29 9.61
N ALA A 223 14.72 -7.09 10.34
CA ALA A 223 15.77 -6.13 9.98
C ALA A 223 16.33 -6.37 8.58
N ARG A 224 16.56 -7.64 8.23
CA ARG A 224 17.08 -8.03 6.92
C ARG A 224 16.07 -7.76 5.82
N ARG A 225 14.77 -8.03 6.04
CA ARG A 225 13.73 -7.66 5.06
C ARG A 225 13.69 -6.16 4.88
N SER A 226 13.64 -5.37 5.96
CA SER A 226 13.58 -3.92 5.82
C SER A 226 14.82 -3.35 5.14
N GLU A 227 16.01 -3.92 5.35
CA GLU A 227 17.21 -3.55 4.60
C GLU A 227 17.02 -3.80 3.11
N ASN A 228 16.58 -5.00 2.74
CA ASN A 228 16.36 -5.36 1.35
C ASN A 228 15.28 -4.47 0.69
N LEU A 229 14.19 -4.16 1.42
CA LEU A 229 13.16 -3.25 0.94
C LEU A 229 13.74 -1.85 0.69
N TYR A 230 14.57 -1.36 1.60
CA TYR A 230 15.26 -0.08 1.42
C TYR A 230 16.18 -0.10 0.20
N MET A 231 16.99 -1.14 0.04
CA MET A 231 17.98 -1.24 -1.03
C MET A 231 17.34 -1.38 -2.41
N HIS A 232 16.23 -2.11 -2.53
CA HIS A 232 15.67 -2.50 -3.83
C HIS A 232 14.34 -1.83 -4.18
N LEU A 233 13.59 -1.32 -3.19
CA LEU A 233 12.22 -0.86 -3.37
C LEU A 233 11.92 0.52 -2.75
N ARG A 234 12.92 1.26 -2.24
CA ARG A 234 12.71 2.60 -1.67
C ARG A 234 12.12 3.63 -2.64
N THR A 235 12.27 3.43 -3.95
CA THR A 235 11.71 4.31 -4.99
C THR A 235 10.31 3.87 -5.44
N TYR A 236 9.83 2.72 -4.96
CA TYR A 236 8.51 2.19 -5.29
C TYR A 236 7.47 2.67 -4.29
N GLY A 237 6.74 3.74 -4.63
CA GLY A 237 5.84 4.44 -3.71
C GLY A 237 4.68 3.62 -3.13
N TYR A 238 4.36 2.46 -3.70
CA TYR A 238 3.26 1.61 -3.24
C TYR A 238 3.68 0.55 -2.21
N ILE A 239 4.99 0.34 -1.98
CA ILE A 239 5.49 -0.71 -1.06
C ILE A 239 4.89 -0.60 0.34
N ASP A 240 4.76 0.62 0.85
CA ASP A 240 4.31 0.90 2.20
C ASP A 240 2.84 0.53 2.44
N SER A 241 2.04 0.46 1.37
CA SER A 241 0.65 0.01 1.42
C SER A 241 0.50 -1.49 1.74
N ILE A 242 1.58 -2.25 1.58
CA ILE A 242 1.68 -3.66 1.96
C ILE A 242 2.53 -3.81 3.23
N ASN A 243 3.66 -3.09 3.32
CA ASN A 243 4.59 -3.22 4.44
C ASN A 243 3.95 -2.82 5.78
N THR A 244 3.03 -1.86 5.78
CA THR A 244 2.24 -1.48 6.96
C THR A 244 1.35 -2.61 7.49
N ILE A 245 0.88 -3.52 6.64
CA ILE A 245 0.13 -4.71 7.09
C ILE A 245 1.07 -5.68 7.81
N PHE A 246 2.26 -5.90 7.27
CA PHE A 246 3.25 -6.77 7.90
C PHE A 246 3.75 -6.20 9.23
N GLU A 247 4.36 -5.00 9.21
CA GLU A 247 4.94 -4.37 10.41
C GLU A 247 3.87 -3.89 11.40
N GLY A 248 2.65 -3.62 10.94
CA GLY A 248 1.56 -3.13 11.78
C GLY A 248 0.77 -4.22 12.50
N TYR A 249 1.06 -5.51 12.29
CA TYR A 249 0.24 -6.62 12.76
C TYR A 249 -0.17 -6.51 14.23
N HIS A 250 0.73 -6.10 15.13
CA HIS A 250 0.42 -6.02 16.56
C HIS A 250 -0.59 -4.92 16.92
N THR A 251 -0.79 -3.94 16.04
CA THR A 251 -1.81 -2.88 16.22
C THR A 251 -3.21 -3.35 15.85
N PHE A 252 -3.32 -4.44 15.07
CA PHE A 252 -4.59 -4.92 14.54
C PHE A 252 -4.84 -6.43 14.73
N LYS A 253 -3.93 -7.18 15.37
CA LYS A 253 -4.10 -8.62 15.64
C LYS A 253 -5.33 -8.97 16.49
N MET A 254 -5.90 -7.99 17.21
CA MET A 254 -7.11 -8.18 18.02
C MET A 254 -8.41 -8.10 17.22
N TYR A 255 -8.38 -7.65 15.97
CA TYR A 255 -9.58 -7.64 15.13
C TYR A 255 -9.81 -9.03 14.55
N ASP A 256 -11.07 -9.45 14.52
CA ASP A 256 -11.48 -10.71 13.92
C ASP A 256 -11.28 -10.67 12.40
N PHE A 257 -11.59 -9.52 11.77
CA PHE A 257 -11.40 -9.30 10.34
C PHE A 257 -10.70 -7.98 10.01
N VAL A 258 -9.88 -7.98 8.98
CA VAL A 258 -9.21 -6.79 8.45
C VAL A 258 -9.46 -6.64 6.96
N LEU A 259 -9.84 -5.44 6.55
CA LEU A 259 -9.91 -5.01 5.16
C LEU A 259 -8.70 -4.12 4.87
N ARG A 260 -7.68 -4.64 4.19
CA ARG A 260 -6.64 -3.78 3.59
C ARG A 260 -7.19 -3.24 2.27
N THR A 261 -7.09 -1.93 2.07
CA THR A 261 -7.53 -1.29 0.84
C THR A 261 -6.65 -0.11 0.47
N ASP A 262 -6.74 0.35 -0.77
CA ASP A 262 -6.13 1.61 -1.21
C ASP A 262 -6.97 2.81 -0.77
N ILE A 263 -6.44 4.03 -0.94
CA ILE A 263 -7.05 5.26 -0.42
C ILE A 263 -8.19 5.76 -1.32
N ASP A 264 -8.07 5.51 -2.62
CA ASP A 264 -8.95 5.93 -3.72
C ASP A 264 -10.19 5.04 -3.89
N VAL A 265 -10.74 4.56 -2.77
CA VAL A 265 -11.88 3.63 -2.74
C VAL A 265 -13.04 4.16 -1.91
N PHE A 266 -14.21 3.59 -2.14
CA PHE A 266 -15.40 3.80 -1.32
C PHE A 266 -15.87 2.50 -0.68
N ILE A 267 -16.26 2.57 0.59
CA ILE A 267 -16.88 1.45 1.29
C ILE A 267 -18.39 1.51 1.06
N TYR A 268 -18.91 0.48 0.40
CA TYR A 268 -20.34 0.35 0.19
C TYR A 268 -21.08 0.08 1.51
N ARG A 269 -22.25 0.70 1.68
CA ARG A 269 -23.05 0.65 2.93
C ARG A 269 -23.31 -0.79 3.41
N HIS A 270 -23.61 -1.74 2.51
CA HIS A 270 -23.88 -3.13 2.90
C HIS A 270 -22.65 -3.89 3.41
N PHE A 271 -21.44 -3.37 3.19
CA PHE A 271 -20.23 -3.93 3.79
C PHE A 271 -20.31 -3.91 5.33
N GLY A 272 -21.11 -3.02 5.90
CA GLY A 272 -21.40 -2.95 7.34
C GLY A 272 -21.91 -4.27 7.93
N LYS A 273 -22.54 -5.12 7.11
CA LYS A 273 -23.14 -6.42 7.49
C LYS A 273 -22.40 -7.63 6.90
N TYR A 274 -21.29 -7.39 6.21
CA TYR A 274 -20.57 -8.40 5.46
C TYR A 274 -19.33 -8.91 6.21
N ILE A 275 -19.16 -10.22 6.21
CA ILE A 275 -17.98 -10.94 6.68
C ILE A 275 -17.64 -12.05 5.67
N PRO A 276 -16.37 -12.42 5.50
CA PRO A 276 -16.00 -13.53 4.64
C PRO A 276 -16.60 -14.84 5.15
N ALA A 277 -17.15 -15.64 4.23
CA ALA A 277 -17.58 -16.99 4.56
C ALA A 277 -16.35 -17.90 4.76
N ASN A 278 -16.49 -18.94 5.59
CA ASN A 278 -15.50 -20.01 5.75
C ASN A 278 -14.07 -19.56 6.07
N CYS A 279 -13.89 -18.34 6.60
CA CYS A 279 -12.58 -17.70 6.77
C CYS A 279 -11.65 -17.78 5.58
N THR A 280 -12.22 -17.56 4.40
CA THR A 280 -11.43 -17.29 3.22
C THR A 280 -10.93 -15.86 3.25
N LEU A 281 -9.68 -15.65 2.87
CA LEU A 281 -9.23 -14.34 2.43
C LEU A 281 -9.89 -14.03 1.08
N ILE A 282 -10.58 -12.90 1.03
CA ILE A 282 -11.21 -12.39 -0.18
C ILE A 282 -10.32 -11.31 -0.76
N THR A 283 -10.14 -11.34 -2.08
CA THR A 283 -9.45 -10.29 -2.82
C THR A 283 -10.34 -9.76 -3.93
N GLY A 284 -10.17 -8.49 -4.30
CA GLY A 284 -10.80 -7.93 -5.48
C GLY A 284 -10.29 -8.57 -6.78
N GLY A 285 -11.06 -8.48 -7.85
CA GLY A 285 -10.55 -8.75 -9.20
C GLY A 285 -9.81 -7.53 -9.72
N GLY A 286 -8.53 -7.66 -10.09
CA GLY A 286 -7.69 -6.56 -10.57
C GLY A 286 -7.71 -6.41 -12.10
N GLY A 287 -7.37 -7.47 -12.83
CA GLY A 287 -7.21 -7.39 -14.30
C GLY A 287 -5.81 -6.94 -14.77
N TYR A 288 -4.84 -6.88 -13.86
CA TYR A 288 -3.47 -6.38 -14.12
C TYR A 288 -2.52 -7.38 -14.79
N GLY A 289 -2.99 -8.32 -15.63
CA GLY A 289 -2.09 -9.34 -16.17
C GLY A 289 -2.48 -9.92 -17.52
N THR A 290 -1.48 -10.00 -18.41
CA THR A 290 -1.52 -10.69 -19.70
C THR A 290 -1.05 -12.14 -19.61
N ASP A 291 -1.19 -12.90 -20.69
CA ASP A 291 -0.63 -14.26 -20.79
C ASP A 291 0.89 -14.30 -20.67
N PHE A 292 1.57 -13.21 -21.04
CA PHE A 292 3.02 -13.08 -20.85
C PHE A 292 3.36 -13.08 -19.35
N ASN A 293 2.77 -12.16 -18.58
CA ASN A 293 3.08 -12.01 -17.15
C ASN A 293 2.59 -13.22 -16.36
N ARG A 294 1.43 -13.76 -16.69
CA ARG A 294 0.89 -14.95 -16.01
C ARG A 294 1.83 -16.15 -16.16
N ARG A 295 2.43 -16.34 -17.34
CA ARG A 295 3.44 -17.39 -17.55
C ARG A 295 4.73 -17.09 -16.79
N LYS A 296 5.19 -15.84 -16.80
CA LYS A 296 6.41 -15.45 -16.08
C LYS A 296 6.25 -15.54 -14.55
N LEU A 297 5.15 -15.04 -13.99
CA LEU A 297 4.80 -15.18 -12.57
C LEU A 297 4.66 -16.65 -12.15
N ARG A 298 4.15 -17.52 -13.03
CA ARG A 298 4.14 -18.97 -12.76
C ARG A 298 5.54 -19.57 -12.72
N ARG A 299 6.47 -19.13 -13.58
CA ARG A 299 7.88 -19.53 -13.48
C ARG A 299 8.48 -19.04 -12.15
N ILE A 300 8.33 -17.76 -11.84
CA ILE A 300 8.85 -17.14 -10.61
C ILE A 300 8.32 -17.85 -9.38
N ALA A 301 7.01 -18.15 -9.34
CA ALA A 301 6.42 -18.90 -8.24
C ALA A 301 7.11 -20.26 -8.05
N ARG A 302 7.45 -20.99 -9.12
CA ARG A 302 8.22 -22.24 -9.01
C ARG A 302 9.65 -22.00 -8.52
N ASP A 303 10.31 -20.97 -9.00
CA ASP A 303 11.69 -20.63 -8.60
C ASP A 303 11.77 -20.24 -7.11
N MET A 304 10.67 -19.68 -6.58
CA MET A 304 10.50 -19.32 -5.16
C MET A 304 9.90 -20.44 -4.29
N ASP A 305 9.62 -21.62 -4.85
CA ASP A 305 8.91 -22.72 -4.18
C ASP A 305 7.51 -22.33 -3.65
N PHE A 306 6.81 -21.46 -4.36
CA PHE A 306 5.44 -21.07 -4.07
C PHE A 306 4.45 -21.99 -4.78
N ALA A 307 3.47 -22.50 -4.03
CA ALA A 307 2.35 -23.22 -4.60
C ALA A 307 1.48 -22.28 -5.47
N HIS A 308 1.33 -22.61 -6.74
CA HIS A 308 0.50 -21.84 -7.67
C HIS A 308 -0.88 -22.49 -7.82
N VAL A 309 -1.94 -21.82 -7.36
CA VAL A 309 -3.32 -22.36 -7.31
C VAL A 309 -4.19 -22.08 -8.55
N GLY A 310 -3.60 -21.55 -9.62
CA GLY A 310 -4.32 -21.30 -10.88
C GLY A 310 -5.06 -19.96 -10.94
N LEU A 311 -5.04 -19.18 -9.86
CA LEU A 311 -5.63 -17.84 -9.81
C LEU A 311 -4.68 -16.79 -10.39
N SER A 312 -5.24 -15.76 -11.02
CA SER A 312 -4.48 -14.64 -11.59
C SER A 312 -5.30 -13.36 -11.55
N GLY A 313 -4.65 -12.21 -11.75
CA GLY A 313 -5.33 -10.91 -11.73
C GLY A 313 -5.94 -10.56 -10.37
N MET A 314 -5.28 -10.96 -9.28
CA MET A 314 -5.72 -10.60 -7.93
C MET A 314 -5.54 -9.09 -7.68
N GLY A 315 -6.51 -8.49 -7.01
CA GLY A 315 -6.49 -7.08 -6.66
C GLY A 315 -5.68 -6.79 -5.40
N SER A 316 -5.46 -5.50 -5.16
CA SER A 316 -4.76 -4.96 -4.01
C SER A 316 -5.63 -4.93 -2.74
N THR A 317 -6.95 -4.97 -2.87
CA THR A 317 -7.88 -4.97 -1.72
C THR A 317 -8.07 -6.37 -1.16
N TRP A 318 -7.84 -6.56 0.14
CA TRP A 318 -7.88 -7.85 0.83
C TRP A 318 -8.81 -7.80 2.03
N TYR A 319 -9.69 -8.79 2.20
CA TYR A 319 -10.57 -8.91 3.35
C TYR A 319 -10.54 -10.33 3.92
N GLY A 320 -10.06 -10.49 5.14
CA GLY A 320 -9.88 -11.79 5.78
C GLY A 320 -9.59 -11.65 7.27
N SER A 321 -9.11 -12.72 7.91
CA SER A 321 -8.68 -12.59 9.30
C SER A 321 -7.45 -11.69 9.41
N ALA A 322 -7.22 -11.08 10.59
CA ALA A 322 -6.02 -10.29 10.83
C ALA A 322 -4.73 -11.08 10.57
N TYR A 323 -4.73 -12.38 10.88
CA TYR A 323 -3.57 -13.24 10.67
C TYR A 323 -3.36 -13.57 9.19
N ASP A 324 -4.42 -13.82 8.42
CA ASP A 324 -4.31 -14.03 6.96
C ASP A 324 -3.75 -12.79 6.27
N GLY A 325 -4.22 -11.60 6.66
CA GLY A 325 -3.69 -10.33 6.15
C GLY A 325 -2.18 -10.19 6.41
N TYR A 326 -1.71 -10.56 7.61
CA TYR A 326 -0.29 -10.59 7.95
C TYR A 326 0.51 -11.60 7.10
N LEU A 327 0.02 -12.83 6.96
CA LEU A 327 0.68 -13.88 6.19
C LEU A 327 0.77 -13.50 4.70
N VAL A 328 -0.31 -12.98 4.13
CA VAL A 328 -0.31 -12.54 2.73
C VAL A 328 0.60 -11.35 2.54
N ALA A 329 0.61 -10.36 3.44
CA ALA A 329 1.56 -9.26 3.38
C ALA A 329 3.01 -9.76 3.40
N ASN A 330 3.36 -10.70 4.29
CA ASN A 330 4.69 -11.30 4.35
C ASN A 330 5.08 -11.97 3.01
N GLN A 331 4.18 -12.80 2.46
CA GLN A 331 4.40 -13.51 1.20
C GLN A 331 4.54 -12.53 0.03
N THR A 332 3.69 -11.49 -0.02
CA THR A 332 3.72 -10.45 -1.05
C THR A 332 5.04 -9.69 -1.00
N LEU A 333 5.51 -9.27 0.18
CA LEU A 333 6.79 -8.58 0.32
C LEU A 333 7.98 -9.44 -0.15
N ASN A 334 7.97 -10.75 0.15
CA ASN A 334 9.00 -11.67 -0.34
C ASN A 334 8.97 -11.77 -1.88
N GLY A 335 7.78 -11.84 -2.48
CA GLY A 335 7.60 -11.81 -3.93
C GLY A 335 8.10 -10.50 -4.56
N MET A 336 7.74 -9.36 -3.97
CA MET A 336 8.18 -8.04 -4.43
C MET A 336 9.71 -7.90 -4.38
N LEU A 337 10.34 -8.39 -3.31
CA LEU A 337 11.80 -8.40 -3.18
C LEU A 337 12.46 -9.26 -4.25
N TRP A 338 11.94 -10.46 -4.50
CA TRP A 338 12.46 -11.33 -5.55
C TRP A 338 12.36 -10.65 -6.93
N LEU A 339 11.20 -10.09 -7.24
CA LEU A 339 11.00 -9.36 -8.50
C LEU A 339 12.02 -8.23 -8.65
N ALA A 340 12.18 -7.40 -7.62
CA ALA A 340 13.12 -6.30 -7.63
C ALA A 340 14.58 -6.77 -7.81
N GLN A 341 14.98 -7.84 -7.12
CA GLN A 341 16.35 -8.33 -7.13
C GLN A 341 16.73 -9.05 -8.43
N TYR A 342 15.83 -9.88 -8.95
CA TYR A 342 16.19 -10.88 -9.97
C TYR A 342 15.43 -10.71 -11.29
N GLU A 343 14.29 -10.03 -11.29
CA GLU A 343 13.42 -9.99 -12.47
C GLU A 343 13.39 -8.62 -13.15
N PHE A 344 13.57 -7.54 -12.37
CA PHE A 344 13.61 -6.17 -12.87
C PHE A 344 15.03 -5.74 -13.24
N ALA A 345 15.16 -5.13 -14.40
CA ALA A 345 16.33 -4.36 -14.79
C ALA A 345 16.44 -3.07 -13.94
N THR A 346 17.62 -2.45 -13.92
CA THR A 346 17.84 -1.21 -13.16
C THR A 346 16.85 -0.09 -13.51
N PRO A 347 16.54 0.21 -14.78
CA PRO A 347 15.56 1.24 -15.12
C PRO A 347 14.14 0.93 -14.62
N GLU A 348 13.75 -0.34 -14.55
CA GLU A 348 12.46 -0.78 -14.01
C GLU A 348 12.39 -0.53 -12.49
N ARG A 349 13.42 -0.96 -11.75
CA ARG A 349 13.52 -0.71 -10.30
C ARG A 349 13.49 0.77 -9.92
N GLU A 350 14.11 1.61 -10.74
CA GLU A 350 14.22 3.05 -10.50
C GLU A 350 12.98 3.82 -10.98
N SER A 351 11.91 3.12 -11.39
CA SER A 351 10.67 3.70 -11.91
C SER A 351 10.87 4.58 -13.15
N LYS A 352 11.98 4.40 -13.89
CA LYS A 352 12.31 5.22 -15.08
C LYS A 352 11.51 4.84 -16.31
N LEU A 353 11.00 3.61 -16.37
CA LEU A 353 10.20 3.14 -17.50
C LEU A 353 8.70 3.44 -17.36
N GLY A 354 8.23 3.84 -16.18
CA GLY A 354 6.82 4.21 -15.95
C GLY A 354 5.85 3.15 -16.49
N THR A 355 4.93 3.57 -17.36
CA THR A 355 3.93 2.71 -18.00
C THR A 355 4.39 2.10 -19.33
N LEU A 356 5.63 2.32 -19.77
CA LEU A 356 6.12 1.81 -21.06
C LEU A 356 6.11 0.29 -21.13
N MET A 357 6.31 -0.36 -19.98
CA MET A 357 6.26 -1.82 -19.87
C MET A 357 4.86 -2.34 -19.53
N TRP A 358 3.87 -1.48 -19.31
CA TRP A 358 2.51 -1.91 -19.02
C TRP A 358 1.86 -2.50 -20.29
N PRO A 359 1.08 -3.60 -20.21
CA PRO A 359 0.75 -4.38 -19.00
C PRO A 359 1.75 -5.50 -18.74
N GLU A 360 2.88 -5.55 -19.43
CA GLU A 360 3.85 -6.64 -19.36
C GLU A 360 4.75 -6.61 -18.11
N TRP A 361 4.77 -5.49 -17.37
CA TRP A 361 5.32 -5.29 -16.02
C TRP A 361 4.60 -4.24 -15.19
#